data_AF-A0A561TS28-F1
#
_entry.id   AF-A0A561TS28-F1
#
_cell.length_a   1.000
_cell.length_b   1.000
_cell.length_c   1.000
_cell.angle_alpha   90.00
_cell.angle_beta   90.00
_cell.angle_gamma   90.00
#
_symmetry.space_group_name_H-M   'P 1'
#
loop_
_entity.id
_entity.type
_entity.pdbx_description
1 polymer ?
#
loop_
_entity_poly.entity_id
_entity_poly.type
_entity_poly.pdbx_seq_one_letter_code
_entity_poly.pdbx_strand_id
1 'polypeptide(L)'
;MALLGSANRDERHFGHDAAQLRVDRQDARHQVSFGAGPHHCLGAALARLEGRVVFERLLDRSPRPSLAGDVTWNGRIKLRAPRHSL
;
A
#
# COMPACT_ATOMS: atom_id res chain seq x y z
N MET A 1 11.12 -10.14 -13.58
CA MET A 1 10.53 -9.76 -12.28
C MET A 1 9.70 -8.51 -12.49
N ALA A 2 8.39 -8.54 -12.20
CA ALA A 2 7.54 -7.37 -12.37
C ALA A 2 7.80 -6.35 -11.25
N LEU A 3 8.07 -5.09 -11.62
CA LEU A 3 8.26 -4.00 -10.66
C LEU A 3 6.91 -3.32 -10.37
N LEU A 4 6.07 -3.97 -9.57
CA LEU A 4 4.71 -3.50 -9.28
C LEU A 4 4.68 -2.06 -8.72
N GLY A 5 5.66 -1.70 -7.91
CA GLY A 5 5.79 -0.35 -7.35
C GLY A 5 6.08 0.73 -8.41
N SER A 6 6.73 0.37 -9.52
CA SER A 6 6.95 1.26 -10.66
C SER A 6 5.67 1.40 -11.49
N ALA A 7 5.00 0.27 -11.79
CA ALA A 7 3.72 0.27 -12.49
C ALA A 7 2.65 1.11 -11.77
N ASN A 8 2.57 1.01 -10.44
CA ASN A 8 1.64 1.80 -9.62
C ASN A 8 1.96 3.30 -9.55
N ARG A 9 3.06 3.76 -10.17
CA ARG A 9 3.48 5.16 -10.26
C ARG A 9 3.67 5.61 -11.73
N ASP A 10 3.20 4.82 -12.70
CA ASP A 10 3.36 5.13 -14.11
C ASP A 10 2.49 6.34 -14.51
N GLU A 11 3.13 7.47 -14.80
CA GLU A 11 2.45 8.71 -15.18
C GLU A 11 1.63 8.58 -16.47
N ARG A 12 1.96 7.62 -17.34
CA ARG A 12 1.19 7.36 -18.57
C ARG A 12 -0.19 6.78 -18.29
N HIS A 13 -0.37 6.14 -17.14
CA HIS A 13 -1.64 5.55 -16.72
C HIS A 13 -2.33 6.37 -15.64
N PHE A 14 -1.56 6.90 -14.71
CA PHE A 14 -2.05 7.53 -13.49
C PHE A 14 -1.85 9.05 -13.44
N GLY A 15 -1.35 9.66 -14.52
CA GLY A 15 -1.15 11.09 -14.66
C GLY A 15 0.08 11.63 -13.93
N HIS A 16 0.29 12.95 -14.03
CA HIS A 16 1.44 13.65 -13.44
C HIS A 16 1.48 13.58 -11.90
N ASP A 17 0.36 13.26 -11.24
CA ASP A 17 0.27 13.08 -9.79
C ASP A 17 0.38 11.60 -9.37
N ALA A 18 0.86 10.71 -10.24
CA ALA A 18 0.97 9.27 -9.98
C ALA A 18 1.78 8.89 -8.72
N ALA A 19 2.70 9.75 -8.28
CA ALA A 19 3.48 9.54 -7.06
C ALA A 19 2.81 10.08 -5.78
N GLN A 20 1.70 10.83 -5.90
CA GLN A 20 1.00 11.45 -4.78
C GLN A 20 -0.08 10.52 -4.21
N LEU A 21 -0.32 10.61 -2.90
CA LEU A 21 -1.44 9.93 -2.27
C LEU A 21 -2.73 10.74 -2.49
N ARG A 22 -3.60 10.26 -3.37
CA ARG A 22 -4.92 10.82 -3.64
C ARG A 22 -5.99 9.81 -3.26
N VAL A 23 -6.68 10.06 -2.14
CA VAL A 23 -7.73 9.16 -1.64
C VAL A 23 -9.00 9.18 -2.49
N ASP A 24 -9.18 10.25 -3.26
CA ASP A 24 -10.32 10.53 -4.14
C ASP A 24 -10.08 10.10 -5.60
N ARG A 25 -8.96 9.43 -5.91
CA ARG A 25 -8.65 9.02 -7.29
C ARG A 25 -9.61 7.96 -7.79
N GLN A 26 -10.30 8.26 -8.89
CA GLN A 26 -11.31 7.40 -9.49
C GLN A 26 -10.72 6.10 -10.07
N ASP A 27 -9.48 6.17 -10.58
CA ASP A 27 -8.76 5.09 -11.23
C ASP A 27 -7.89 4.26 -10.26
N ALA A 28 -7.96 4.51 -8.95
CA ALA A 28 -7.14 3.83 -7.95
C ALA A 28 -7.28 2.29 -7.98
N ARG A 29 -8.41 1.79 -8.50
CA ARG A 29 -8.68 0.34 -8.65
C ARG A 29 -7.78 -0.34 -9.69
N HIS A 30 -7.18 0.40 -10.62
CA HIS A 30 -6.31 -0.15 -11.67
C HIS A 30 -4.91 -0.53 -11.17
N GLN A 31 -4.57 -0.21 -9.91
CA GLN A 31 -3.30 -0.60 -9.30
C GLN A 31 -3.07 -2.12 -9.33
N VAL A 32 -1.81 -2.53 -9.35
CA VAL A 32 -1.38 -3.93 -9.50
C VAL A 32 -0.63 -4.48 -8.28
N SER A 33 -0.80 -3.90 -7.08
CA SER A 33 -0.12 -4.36 -5.86
C SER A 33 -0.49 -5.80 -5.47
N PHE A 34 -1.65 -6.29 -5.89
CA PHE A 34 -2.09 -7.67 -5.71
C PHE A 34 -1.79 -8.57 -6.92
N GLY A 35 -0.97 -8.11 -7.86
CA GLY A 35 -0.73 -8.80 -9.13
C GLY A 35 -1.93 -8.71 -10.08
N ALA A 36 -1.91 -9.53 -11.13
CA ALA A 36 -2.96 -9.61 -12.14
C ALA A 36 -2.98 -10.99 -12.80
N GLY A 37 -4.05 -11.30 -13.54
CA GLY A 37 -4.20 -12.56 -14.28
C GLY A 37 -4.40 -13.78 -13.37
N PRO A 38 -4.02 -14.99 -13.81
CA PRO A 38 -4.23 -16.24 -13.07
C PRO A 38 -3.57 -16.29 -11.70
N HIS A 39 -2.54 -15.46 -11.46
CA HIS A 39 -1.81 -15.37 -10.20
C HIS A 39 -2.19 -14.13 -9.38
N HIS A 40 -3.33 -13.50 -9.67
CA HIS A 40 -3.85 -12.43 -8.83
C HIS A 40 -4.02 -12.96 -7.39
N CYS A 41 -3.60 -12.15 -6.41
CA CYS A 41 -3.53 -12.55 -5.01
C CYS A 41 -4.88 -13.07 -4.50
N LEU A 42 -4.90 -14.33 -4.10
CA LEU A 42 -6.07 -14.99 -3.51
C LEU A 42 -6.57 -14.26 -2.26
N GLY A 43 -5.65 -13.68 -1.48
CA GLY A 43 -5.95 -12.96 -0.24
C GLY A 43 -6.34 -11.49 -0.42
N ALA A 44 -6.47 -10.97 -1.65
CA ALA A 44 -6.68 -9.54 -1.87
C ALA A 44 -7.98 -9.00 -1.26
N ALA A 45 -9.04 -9.81 -1.18
CA ALA A 45 -10.30 -9.42 -0.53
C ALA A 45 -10.14 -9.35 1.00
N LEU A 46 -9.48 -10.35 1.59
CA LEU A 46 -9.22 -10.40 3.02
C LEU A 46 -8.31 -9.24 3.47
N ALA A 47 -7.21 -9.01 2.76
CA ALA A 47 -6.28 -7.92 3.07
C ALA A 47 -6.96 -6.53 3.04
N ARG A 48 -7.90 -6.32 2.12
CA ARG A 48 -8.70 -5.07 2.06
C ARG A 48 -9.66 -4.95 3.23
N LEU A 49 -10.30 -6.06 3.63
CA LEU A 49 -11.18 -6.09 4.80
C LEU A 49 -10.40 -5.78 6.08
N GLU A 50 -9.28 -6.47 6.28
CA GLU A 50 -8.39 -6.26 7.43
C GLU A 50 -7.87 -4.82 7.46
N GLY A 51 -7.41 -4.29 6.31
CA GLY A 51 -6.95 -2.91 6.21
C GLY A 51 -8.02 -1.89 6.62
N ARG A 52 -9.26 -2.07 6.17
CA ARG A 52 -10.39 -1.22 6.60
C ARG A 52 -10.57 -1.25 8.12
N VAL A 53 -10.66 -2.45 8.71
CA VAL A 53 -10.82 -2.61 10.15
C VAL A 53 -9.66 -1.99 10.93
N VAL A 54 -8.42 -2.17 10.45
CA VAL A 54 -7.23 -1.59 11.08
C VAL A 54 -7.29 -0.06 11.09
N PHE A 55 -7.61 0.57 9.96
CA PHE A 55 -7.70 2.04 9.89
C PHE A 55 -8.86 2.59 10.73
N GLU A 56 -10.03 1.95 10.70
CA GLU A 56 -11.17 2.32 11.55
C GLU A 56 -10.78 2.29 13.04
N ARG A 57 -10.26 1.15 13.52
CA ARG A 57 -9.89 0.97 14.93
C ARG A 57 -8.73 1.85 15.37
N LEU A 58 -7.75 2.06 14.49
CA LEU A 58 -6.60 2.92 14.79
C LEU A 58 -7.05 4.37 15.00
N LEU A 59 -7.88 4.89 14.09
CA LEU A 59 -8.33 6.28 14.15
C LEU A 59 -9.36 6.53 15.27
N ASP A 60 -10.18 5.53 15.61
CA ASP A 60 -11.07 5.59 16.78
C ASP A 60 -10.29 5.75 18.09
N ARG A 61 -9.18 5.00 18.24
CA ARG A 61 -8.38 4.99 19.47
C ARG A 61 -7.35 6.11 19.52
N SER A 62 -6.81 6.50 18.38
CA SER A 62 -5.80 7.56 18.23
C SER A 62 -6.12 8.39 16.99
N PRO A 63 -6.92 9.47 17.14
CA PRO A 63 -7.39 10.28 16.00
C PRO A 63 -6.29 11.01 15.24
N ARG A 64 -5.12 11.18 15.87
CA ARG A 64 -3.96 11.87 15.29
C ARG A 64 -2.69 11.06 15.58
N PRO A 65 -2.51 9.89 14.96
CA PRO A 65 -1.35 9.08 15.21
C PRO A 65 -0.10 9.77 14.68
N SER A 66 0.97 9.75 15.46
CA SER A 66 2.29 10.22 15.08
C SER A 66 3.30 9.09 15.19
N LEU A 67 4.41 9.20 14.46
CA LEU A 67 5.54 8.29 14.63
C LEU A 67 6.17 8.51 16.01
N ALA A 68 6.53 7.42 16.69
CA ALA A 68 7.22 7.46 17.99
C ALA A 68 8.75 7.63 17.86
N GLY A 69 9.27 7.66 16.63
CA GLY A 69 10.69 7.75 16.31
C GLY A 69 10.93 7.39 14.84
N ASP A 70 12.20 7.21 14.49
CA ASP A 70 12.60 6.90 13.12
C ASP A 70 12.20 5.49 12.68
N VAL A 71 11.72 5.37 11.44
CA VAL A 71 11.37 4.08 10.84
C VAL A 71 12.58 3.51 10.12
N THR A 72 13.15 2.43 10.67
CA THR A 72 14.15 1.65 9.94
C THR A 72 13.46 0.61 9.05
N TRP A 73 13.90 0.47 7.80
CA TRP A 73 13.29 -0.45 6.84
C TRP A 73 14.06 -1.76 6.76
N ASN A 74 13.34 -2.85 6.46
CA ASN A 74 14.00 -4.09 6.06
C ASN A 74 14.72 -3.91 4.71
N GLY A 75 15.83 -4.62 4.50
CA GLY A 75 16.61 -4.56 3.24
C GLY A 75 16.13 -5.54 2.17
N ARG A 76 14.87 -5.99 2.25
CA ARG A 76 14.36 -7.07 1.40
C ARG A 76 13.82 -6.50 0.09
N ILE A 77 14.24 -7.08 -1.03
CA ILE A 77 13.79 -6.65 -2.38
C ILE A 77 12.30 -6.97 -2.60
N LYS A 78 11.80 -8.10 -2.07
CA LYS A 78 10.44 -8.60 -2.35
C LYS A 78 9.36 -8.14 -1.37
N LEU A 79 9.74 -7.63 -0.20
CA LEU A 79 8.80 -7.24 0.85
C LEU A 79 9.34 -6.04 1.61
N ARG A 80 8.74 -4.86 1.41
CA ARG A 80 9.09 -3.65 2.14
C ARG A 80 8.24 -3.55 3.40
N ALA A 81 8.87 -3.52 4.56
CA ALA A 81 8.22 -3.31 5.84
C ALA A 81 9.17 -2.63 6.83
N PRO A 82 8.67 -1.91 7.85
CA PRO A 82 9.47 -1.51 8.99
C PRO A 82 10.18 -2.72 9.58
N ARG A 83 11.45 -2.55 9.95
CA ARG A 83 12.19 -3.57 10.70
C ARG A 83 11.67 -3.56 12.13
N HIS A 84 11.13 -4.69 12.58
CA HIS A 84 10.82 -4.87 13.99
C HIS A 84 12.11 -5.24 14.73
N SER A 85 12.66 -4.30 15.49
CA SER A 85 13.65 -4.60 16.53
C SER A 85 12.87 -5.07 17.75
N LEU A 86 12.98 -6.36 18.09
CA LEU A 86 12.71 -6.80 19.45
C LEU A 86 13.82 -6.28 20.37
#